data_AF-A0A7C3C9L6-F1
#
_entry.id   AF-A0A7C3C9L6-F1
#
_cell.length_a   1.000
_cell.length_b   1.000
_cell.length_c   1.000
_cell.angle_alpha   90.00
_cell.angle_beta   90.00
_cell.angle_gamma   90.00
#
_symmetry.space_group_name_H-M   'P 1'
#
loop_
_entity.id
_entity.type
_entity.pdbx_description
1 polymer ?
#
loop_
_entity_poly.entity_id
_entity_poly.type
_entity_poly.pdbx_seq_one_letter_code
_entity_poly.pdbx_strand_id
1 'polypeptide(L)' 'MTIQEIKTTLTIQTVLNRYGLRPNKNNMLPCPFHSDKKASMKIYPKTNTVYCFAGSCKINNLDTIDFIK' A
#
# COMPACT_ATOMS: atom_id res chain seq x y z
N MET A 1 -19.80 -6.72 -13.90
CA MET A 1 -18.99 -6.09 -12.84
C MET A 1 -18.22 -4.94 -13.45
N THR A 2 -18.38 -3.74 -12.91
CA THR A 2 -17.65 -2.55 -13.35
C THR A 2 -16.36 -2.37 -12.54
N ILE A 3 -15.38 -1.65 -13.10
CA ILE A 3 -14.12 -1.34 -12.40
C ILE A 3 -14.39 -0.57 -11.09
N GLN A 4 -15.44 0.25 -11.01
CA GLN A 4 -15.78 0.98 -9.78
C GLN A 4 -16.26 0.06 -8.65
N GLU A 5 -17.05 -0.97 -8.96
CA GLU A 5 -17.49 -1.97 -7.97
C GLU A 5 -16.32 -2.84 -7.45
N ILE A 6 -15.33 -3.09 -8.30
CA ILE A 6 -14.10 -3.77 -7.88
C ILE A 6 -13.29 -2.86 -6.95
N LYS A 7 -13.21 -1.55 -7.23
CA LYS A 7 -12.51 -0.58 -6.37
C LYS A 7 -13.14 -0.42 -4.98
N THR A 8 -14.47 -0.50 -4.86
CA THR A 8 -15.17 -0.39 -3.57
C THR A 8 -15.03 -1.63 -2.69
N THR A 9 -14.82 -2.79 -3.30
CA THR A 9 -14.60 -4.06 -2.58
C THR A 9 -13.12 -4.36 -2.34
N LEU A 10 -12.23 -3.81 -3.17
CA LEU A 10 -10.79 -4.04 -3.08
C LEU A 10 -10.14 -3.10 -2.07
N THR A 11 -9.87 -3.64 -0.88
CA THR A 11 -9.13 -2.94 0.17
C THR A 11 -7.63 -3.03 -0.06
N ILE A 12 -6.88 -2.04 0.43
CA ILE A 12 -5.43 -2.00 0.39
C ILE A 12 -4.82 -3.16 1.17
N GLN A 13 -5.47 -3.62 2.23
CA GLN A 13 -5.06 -4.83 2.94
C GLN A 13 -5.18 -6.08 2.07
N THR A 14 -6.26 -6.21 1.29
CA THR A 14 -6.42 -7.32 0.33
C THR A 14 -5.32 -7.31 -0.72
N VAL A 15 -5.00 -6.13 -1.26
CA VAL A 15 -3.92 -5.94 -2.23
C VAL A 15 -2.58 -6.35 -1.62
N LEU A 16 -2.22 -5.80 -0.46
CA LEU A 16 -0.97 -6.12 0.23
C LEU A 16 -0.84 -7.61 0.54
N ASN A 17 -1.91 -8.24 1.05
CA ASN A 17 -1.93 -9.68 1.32
C ASN A 17 -1.69 -10.52 0.06
N ARG A 18 -2.22 -10.11 -1.09
CA ARG A 18 -2.00 -10.79 -2.37
C ARG A 18 -0.53 -10.80 -2.80
N TYR A 19 0.21 -9.74 -2.45
CA TYR A 19 1.66 -9.65 -2.67
C TYR A 19 2.50 -10.21 -1.51
N GLY A 20 1.88 -10.85 -0.51
CA GLY A 20 2.58 -11.38 0.66
C GLY A 20 3.10 -10.30 1.62
N LEU A 21 2.68 -9.05 1.44
CA LEU A 21 3.10 -7.92 2.25
C LEU A 21 2.21 -7.81 3.49
N ARG A 22 2.81 -7.97 4.67
CA ARG A 22 2.09 -7.89 5.95
C ARG A 22 2.54 -6.68 6.75
N PRO A 23 1.65 -5.70 6.97
CA PRO A 23 1.93 -4.61 7.90
C PRO A 23 2.21 -5.12 9.30
N ASN A 24 3.10 -4.44 10.02
CA ASN A 24 3.29 -4.65 11.45
C ASN A 24 2.13 -4.05 12.28
N LYS A 25 2.22 -4.16 13.62
CA LYS A 25 1.23 -3.62 14.56
C LYS A 25 0.94 -2.11 14.42
N ASN A 26 1.84 -1.35 13.80
CA ASN A 26 1.70 0.09 13.57
C ASN A 26 1.16 0.41 12.16
N ASN A 27 0.68 -0.59 11.42
CA ASN A 27 0.33 -0.49 10.01
C ASN A 27 1.49 0.02 9.16
N MET A 28 2.70 -0.52 9.37
CA MET A 28 3.87 -0.16 8.58
C MET A 28 4.59 -1.39 8.03
N LEU A 29 5.25 -1.25 6.88
CA LEU A 29 6.07 -2.28 6.24
C LEU A 29 7.22 -1.68 5.42
N PRO A 30 8.26 -2.46 5.10
CA PRO A 30 9.30 -2.03 4.15
C PRO A 30 8.69 -1.77 2.78
N CYS A 31 8.98 -0.61 2.19
CA CYS A 31 8.38 -0.24 0.92
C CYS A 31 8.82 -1.23 -0.18
N PRO A 32 7.89 -1.81 -0.96
CA PRO A 32 8.25 -2.74 -2.04
C PRO A 32 8.77 -2.02 -3.30
N PHE A 33 8.60 -0.70 -3.39
CA PHE A 33 8.94 0.11 -4.58
C PHE A 33 10.37 0.67 -4.56
N HIS A 34 11.13 0.43 -3.50
CA HIS A 34 12.56 0.73 -3.43
C HIS A 34 13.26 -0.24 -2.49
N SER A 35 14.59 -0.35 -2.55
CA SER A 35 15.34 -1.12 -1.54
C SER A 35 15.24 -0.45 -0.19
N ASP A 36 14.37 -1.00 0.65
CA ASP A 36 14.14 -0.53 2.01
C ASP A 36 14.61 -1.57 3.02
N LYS A 37 15.29 -1.11 4.08
CA LYS A 37 15.76 -1.97 5.19
C LYS A 37 14.91 -1.79 6.44
N LYS A 38 14.09 -0.74 6.52
CA LYS A 38 13.24 -0.43 7.67
C LYS A 38 11.79 -0.38 7.20
N ALA A 39 10.83 -0.32 8.13
CA ALA A 39 9.46 -0.07 7.73
C ALA A 39 9.29 1.43 7.41
N SER A 40 9.37 1.82 6.13
CA SER A 40 9.15 3.22 5.70
C SER A 40 7.75 3.49 5.13
N MET A 41 7.01 2.45 4.78
CA MET A 41 5.68 2.58 4.17
C MET A 41 4.59 2.38 5.22
N LYS A 42 3.66 3.33 5.34
CA LYS A 42 2.50 3.28 6.24
C LYS A 42 1.22 3.04 5.45
N ILE A 43 0.36 2.20 5.99
CA ILE A 43 -0.94 1.85 5.43
C ILE A 43 -2.01 2.64 6.17
N TYR A 44 -2.94 3.20 5.42
CA TYR A 44 -4.10 3.92 5.93
C TYR A 44 -5.38 3.19 5.50
N PRO A 45 -5.85 2.19 6.27
CA PRO A 45 -7.03 1.41 5.89
C PRO A 45 -8.30 2.26 5.75
N LYS A 46 -8.43 3.33 6.55
CA LYS A 46 -9.60 4.23 6.52
C LYS A 46 -9.74 4.98 5.20
N THR A 47 -8.62 5.39 4.60
CA THR A 47 -8.60 6.12 3.32
C THR A 47 -8.26 5.22 2.15
N ASN A 48 -8.02 3.92 2.41
CA ASN A 48 -7.62 2.93 1.43
C ASN A 48 -6.33 3.28 0.64
N THR A 49 -5.39 3.95 1.31
CA THR A 49 -4.15 4.46 0.71
C THR A 49 -2.91 3.99 1.46
N VAL A 50 -1.75 4.16 0.83
CA VAL A 50 -0.43 3.96 1.45
C VAL A 50 0.43 5.19 1.25
N TYR A 51 1.34 5.43 2.19
CA TYR A 51 2.32 6.49 2.08
C TYR A 51 3.72 6.01 2.43
N CYS A 52 4.72 6.33 1.60
CA CYS A 52 6.12 6.07 1.91
C CYS A 52 6.80 7.32 2.46
N PHE A 53 7.42 7.21 3.64
CA PHE A 53 8.15 8.29 4.29
C PHE A 53 9.63 8.40 3.87
N ALA A 54 10.12 7.47 3.05
CA ALA A 54 11.49 7.52 2.56
C ALA A 54 11.62 8.59 1.46
N GLY A 55 12.47 9.60 1.67
CA GLY A 55 12.74 10.64 0.66
C GLY A 55 13.42 10.11 -0.62
N SER A 56 13.98 8.90 -0.57
CA SER A 56 14.52 8.19 -1.74
C SER A 56 13.45 7.46 -2.56
N CYS A 57 12.21 7.39 -2.07
CA CYS A 57 11.12 6.75 -2.79
C CYS A 57 10.54 7.73 -3.81
N LYS A 58 10.40 7.30 -5.06
CA LYS A 58 9.68 8.08 -6.09
C LYS A 58 8.17 8.08 -5.88
N ILE A 59 7.69 7.19 -5.01
CA ILE A 59 6.29 6.97 -4.72
C ILE A 59 5.98 7.51 -3.33
N ASN A 60 5.10 8.50 -3.28
CA ASN A 60 4.71 9.16 -2.04
C ASN A 60 3.38 8.62 -1.54
N ASN A 61 2.30 8.79 -2.30
CA ASN A 61 0.95 8.34 -1.94
C ASN A 61 0.38 7.49 -3.08
N LEU A 62 -0.19 6.32 -2.74
CA LEU A 62 -0.87 5.45 -3.70
C LEU A 62 -2.22 5.02 -3.14
N ASP A 63 -3.20 4.92 -4.02
CA ASP A 63 -4.43 4.18 -3.75
C ASP A 63 -4.27 2.68 -4.11
N THR A 64 -5.35 1.92 -3.97
CA THR A 64 -5.34 0.48 -4.24
C THR A 64 -5.07 0.11 -5.69
N ILE A 65 -5.42 0.96 -6.64
CA ILE A 65 -5.22 0.70 -8.06
C ILE A 65 -3.82 1.10 -8.47
N ASP A 66 -3.35 2.25 -8.00
CA ASP A 66 -1.99 2.72 -8.25
C ASP A 66 -0.96 1.73 -7.69
N PHE A 67 -1.30 1.01 -6.62
CA PHE A 67 -0.45 -0.05 -6.06
C PHE A 67 -0.31 -1.28 -6.98
N ILE A 68 -1.35 -1.60 -7.77
CA ILE A 68 -1.40 -2.79 -8.63
C ILE A 68 -0.77 -2.54 -10.00
N LYS A 69 -0.78 -1.29 -10.45
CA LYS A 69 -0.39 -0.87 -11.79
C LYS A 69 1.12 -0.86 -12.00
#